data_AF-A0A376E1S3-F1
#
_entry.id   AF-A0A376E1S3-F1
#
_cell.length_a   1.000
_cell.length_b   1.000
_cell.length_c   1.000
_cell.angle_alpha   90.00
_cell.angle_beta   90.00
_cell.angle_gamma   90.00
#
_symmetry.space_group_name_H-M   'P 1'
#
loop_
_entity.id
_entity.type
_entity.pdbx_description
1 polymer ?
#
loop_
_entity_poly.entity_id
_entity_poly.type
_entity_poly.pdbx_seq_one_letter_code
_entity_poly.pdbx_strand_id
1 'polypeptide(L)'
;MKSNIDFLLFLILFINLSCRQKITDEKDFVIYITNPQKQNVRFYWKGNNGAFKNIESLKKRLESENQNLLFAMNGGMFDNDNSPKGLYIENSKILKNIDTLTGNGNFYLQPNGIFYLTKSGRIKYY
;
A
#
# COMPACT_ATOMS: atom_id res chain seq x y z
N MET A 1 23.55 36.75 -32.27
CA MET A 1 22.40 36.51 -31.36
C MET A 1 21.64 35.19 -31.59
N LYS A 2 22.14 34.21 -32.39
CA LYS A 2 21.47 32.90 -32.57
C LYS A 2 21.85 31.82 -31.53
N SER A 3 22.95 32.02 -30.79
CA SER A 3 23.55 31.02 -29.88
C SER A 3 22.68 30.55 -28.70
N ASN A 4 21.78 31.39 -28.18
CA ASN A 4 21.07 31.08 -26.93
C ASN A 4 19.78 30.27 -27.15
N ILE A 5 19.18 30.38 -28.35
CA ILE A 5 17.95 29.65 -28.70
C ILE A 5 18.29 28.18 -28.99
N ASP A 6 19.39 27.93 -29.68
CA ASP A 6 19.85 26.57 -29.99
C ASP A 6 20.23 25.81 -28.70
N PHE A 7 20.86 26.49 -27.74
CA PHE A 7 21.17 25.92 -26.42
C PHE A 7 19.91 25.58 -25.62
N LEU A 8 18.89 26.44 -25.65
CA LEU A 8 17.62 26.23 -24.94
C LEU A 8 16.82 25.06 -25.56
N LEU A 9 16.80 24.95 -26.89
CA LEU A 9 16.20 23.82 -27.60
C LEU A 9 16.92 22.50 -27.28
N PHE A 10 18.25 22.53 -27.19
CA PHE A 10 19.05 21.36 -26.78
C PHE A 10 18.74 20.94 -25.34
N LEU A 11 18.59 21.90 -24.42
CA LEU A 11 18.27 21.66 -23.02
C LEU A 11 16.86 21.03 -22.85
N ILE A 12 15.87 21.53 -23.59
CA ILE A 12 14.50 20.98 -23.58
C ILE A 12 14.47 19.56 -24.16
N LEU A 13 15.26 19.28 -25.20
CA LEU A 13 15.38 17.93 -25.77
C LEU A 13 16.03 16.96 -24.77
N PHE A 14 17.06 17.42 -24.03
CA PHE A 14 17.71 16.64 -22.97
C PHE A 14 16.78 16.33 -21.79
N ILE A 15 15.94 17.28 -21.37
CA ILE A 15 14.99 17.08 -20.26
C ILE A 15 13.92 16.04 -20.63
N ASN A 16 13.52 15.94 -21.91
CA ASN A 16 12.60 14.89 -22.38
C ASN A 16 13.28 13.51 -22.54
N LEU A 17 14.61 13.48 -22.71
CA LEU A 17 15.40 12.24 -22.77
C LEU A 17 15.86 11.74 -21.39
N SER A 18 15.75 12.55 -20.33
CA SER A 18 16.03 12.10 -18.96
C SER A 18 14.96 11.12 -18.47
N CYS A 19 15.20 9.86 -18.83
CA CYS A 19 14.98 8.68 -18.01
C CYS A 19 13.55 8.49 -17.50
N ARG A 20 12.67 8.00 -18.39
CA ARG A 20 11.65 7.05 -17.92
C ARG A 20 12.33 5.69 -17.79
N GLN A 21 13.04 5.47 -16.68
CA GLN A 21 13.59 4.16 -16.34
C GLN A 21 12.41 3.19 -16.28
N LYS A 22 12.25 2.40 -17.35
CA LYS A 22 11.26 1.33 -17.40
C LYS A 22 11.79 0.28 -16.45
N ILE A 23 11.14 0.08 -15.31
CA ILE A 23 11.53 -0.91 -14.32
C ILE A 23 11.55 -2.27 -15.04
N THR A 24 12.75 -2.75 -15.34
CA THR A 24 13.01 -4.05 -15.93
C THR A 24 13.00 -5.08 -14.81
N ASP A 25 11.82 -5.66 -14.55
CA ASP A 25 11.59 -7.07 -14.14
C ASP A 25 10.14 -7.26 -13.65
N GLU A 26 9.16 -7.10 -14.55
CA GLU A 26 7.74 -7.36 -14.25
C GLU A 26 7.38 -8.86 -14.20
N LYS A 27 8.33 -9.79 -14.42
CA LYS A 27 8.02 -11.23 -14.42
C LYS A 27 7.76 -11.80 -13.02
N ASP A 28 8.30 -11.18 -11.98
CA ASP A 28 8.23 -11.70 -10.60
C ASP A 28 7.14 -11.02 -9.75
N PHE A 29 6.54 -9.94 -10.25
CA PHE A 29 5.61 -9.11 -9.48
C PHE A 29 4.31 -8.87 -10.22
N VAL A 30 3.20 -8.96 -9.48
CA VAL A 30 1.91 -8.43 -9.91
C VAL A 30 1.73 -7.06 -9.27
N ILE A 31 1.74 -6.00 -10.10
CA ILE A 31 1.61 -4.62 -9.63
C ILE A 31 0.19 -4.12 -9.91
N TYR A 32 -0.47 -3.60 -8.87
CA TYR A 32 -1.74 -2.92 -8.99
C TYR A 32 -1.66 -1.50 -8.44
N ILE A 33 -1.84 -0.50 -9.32
CA ILE A 33 -1.81 0.91 -8.94
C ILE A 33 -3.24 1.36 -8.64
N THR A 34 -3.48 1.78 -7.40
CA THR A 34 -4.78 2.28 -6.93
C THR A 34 -4.82 3.80 -6.85
N ASN A 35 -5.96 4.39 -7.20
CA ASN A 35 -6.26 5.79 -6.87
C ASN A 35 -7.23 5.84 -5.67
N PRO A 36 -6.76 6.22 -4.46
CA PRO A 36 -7.60 6.21 -3.26
C PRO A 36 -8.73 7.26 -3.26
N GLN A 37 -8.76 8.17 -4.24
CA GLN A 37 -9.89 9.10 -4.46
C GLN A 37 -11.02 8.48 -5.30
N LYS A 38 -10.72 7.41 -6.06
CA LYS A 38 -11.68 6.74 -6.95
C LYS A 38 -12.00 5.31 -6.53
N GLN A 39 -11.10 4.69 -5.78
CA GLN A 39 -11.15 3.28 -5.40
C GLN A 39 -11.01 3.13 -3.89
N ASN A 40 -11.70 2.13 -3.34
CA ASN A 40 -11.65 1.83 -1.92
C ASN A 40 -10.44 0.96 -1.60
N VAL A 41 -9.57 1.46 -0.72
CA VAL A 41 -8.47 0.68 -0.11
C VAL A 41 -8.88 0.35 1.31
N ARG A 42 -8.95 -0.95 1.65
CA ARG A 42 -9.43 -1.43 2.96
C ARG A 42 -8.60 -2.61 3.44
N PHE A 43 -8.45 -2.71 4.76
CA PHE A 43 -8.00 -3.93 5.41
C PHE A 43 -9.19 -4.83 5.76
N TYR A 44 -8.94 -6.13 5.83
CA TYR A 44 -9.91 -7.12 6.25
C TYR A 44 -9.21 -8.13 7.18
N TRP A 45 -9.71 -8.29 8.40
CA TRP A 45 -9.18 -9.27 9.35
C TRP A 45 -10.11 -10.47 9.53
N LYS A 46 -11.33 -10.23 10.02
CA LYS A 46 -12.27 -11.27 10.45
C LYS A 46 -13.62 -11.12 9.75
N GLY A 47 -14.19 -12.25 9.37
CA GLY A 47 -15.61 -12.39 9.02
C GLY A 47 -16.40 -13.01 10.19
N ASN A 48 -17.62 -13.46 9.90
CA ASN A 48 -18.51 -14.05 10.91
C ASN A 48 -17.93 -15.33 11.53
N ASN A 49 -17.07 -16.04 10.81
CA ASN A 49 -16.47 -17.31 11.23
C ASN A 49 -15.02 -17.16 11.73
N GLY A 50 -14.60 -15.94 12.08
CA GLY A 50 -13.23 -15.64 12.49
C GLY A 50 -12.36 -15.11 11.35
N ALA A 51 -11.03 -15.23 11.48
CA ALA A 51 -10.08 -14.64 10.54
C ALA A 51 -10.20 -15.27 9.13
N PHE A 52 -10.09 -14.46 8.08
CA PHE A 52 -10.23 -14.95 6.68
C PHE A 52 -9.12 -15.94 6.28
N LYS A 53 -7.91 -15.78 6.81
CA LYS A 53 -6.69 -16.59 6.57
C LYS A 53 -6.17 -16.63 5.11
N ASN A 54 -7.02 -16.50 4.10
CA ASN A 54 -6.66 -16.50 2.69
C ASN A 54 -7.54 -15.54 1.86
N ILE A 55 -7.05 -15.14 0.69
CA ILE A 55 -7.72 -14.19 -0.20
C ILE A 55 -9.00 -14.78 -0.81
N GLU A 56 -9.06 -16.09 -1.03
CA GLU A 56 -10.25 -16.74 -1.62
C GLU A 56 -11.48 -16.62 -0.69
N SER A 57 -11.26 -16.79 0.61
CA SER A 57 -12.31 -16.66 1.63
C SER A 57 -12.79 -15.21 1.77
N LEU A 58 -11.87 -14.24 1.65
CA LEU A 58 -12.22 -12.83 1.55
C LEU A 58 -13.04 -12.55 0.28
N LYS A 59 -12.59 -13.05 -0.88
CA LYS A 59 -13.28 -12.88 -2.16
C LYS A 59 -14.73 -13.39 -2.10
N LYS A 60 -14.93 -14.62 -1.62
CA LYS A 60 -16.28 -15.21 -1.44
C LYS A 60 -17.17 -14.36 -0.54
N ARG A 61 -16.62 -13.81 0.55
CA ARG A 61 -17.35 -12.90 1.42
C ARG A 61 -17.76 -11.62 0.71
N LEU A 62 -16.84 -10.98 -0.02
CA LEU A 62 -17.14 -9.73 -0.74
C LEU A 62 -18.16 -9.94 -1.85
N GLU A 63 -18.05 -11.05 -2.59
CA GLU A 63 -19.03 -11.43 -3.62
C GLU A 63 -20.42 -11.64 -3.03
N SER A 64 -20.53 -12.26 -1.84
CA SER A 64 -21.81 -12.40 -1.14
C SER A 64 -22.44 -11.07 -0.70
N GLU A 65 -21.62 -10.02 -0.61
CA GLU A 65 -22.05 -8.64 -0.31
C GLU A 65 -22.23 -7.78 -1.58
N ASN A 66 -22.23 -8.40 -2.77
CA ASN A 66 -22.27 -7.72 -4.07
C ASN A 66 -21.11 -6.72 -4.27
N GLN A 67 -19.96 -6.99 -3.66
CA GLN A 67 -18.74 -6.20 -3.82
C GLN A 67 -17.77 -6.89 -4.77
N ASN A 68 -17.11 -6.10 -5.61
CA ASN A 68 -16.09 -6.59 -6.54
C ASN A 68 -14.68 -6.38 -5.97
N LEU A 69 -13.92 -7.47 -5.83
CA LEU A 69 -12.53 -7.42 -5.39
C LEU A 69 -11.60 -7.24 -6.59
N LEU A 70 -11.10 -6.01 -6.77
CA LEU A 70 -10.21 -5.68 -7.90
C LEU A 70 -8.78 -6.21 -7.71
N PHE A 71 -8.27 -6.16 -6.47
CA PHE A 71 -6.93 -6.62 -6.12
C PHE A 71 -6.85 -6.90 -4.62
N ALA A 72 -6.06 -7.89 -4.21
CA ALA A 72 -5.77 -8.20 -2.81
C ALA A 72 -4.37 -8.79 -2.67
N MET A 73 -3.76 -8.54 -1.52
CA MET A 73 -2.50 -9.13 -1.08
C MET A 73 -2.51 -9.26 0.45
N ASN A 74 -1.53 -9.94 1.01
CA ASN A 74 -1.35 -9.93 2.47
C ASN A 74 -1.08 -8.51 2.98
N GLY A 75 -1.61 -8.19 4.15
CA GLY A 75 -1.32 -6.94 4.86
C GLY A 75 -0.05 -7.08 5.71
N GLY A 76 -0.20 -6.88 7.01
CA GLY A 76 0.89 -7.03 7.98
C GLY A 76 1.08 -8.45 8.50
N MET A 77 1.90 -8.55 9.55
CA MET A 77 2.15 -9.80 10.29
C MET A 77 0.99 -10.16 11.22
N PHE A 78 0.92 -11.44 11.57
CA PHE A 78 -0.01 -11.97 12.55
C PHE A 78 0.73 -12.84 13.58
N ASP A 79 0.22 -12.86 14.81
CA ASP A 79 0.63 -13.82 15.84
C ASP A 79 -0.08 -15.18 15.63
N ASN A 80 0.30 -16.20 16.40
CA ASN A 80 -0.19 -17.58 16.25
C ASN A 80 -1.71 -17.73 16.41
N ASP A 81 -2.34 -16.80 17.13
CA ASP A 81 -3.80 -16.74 17.31
C ASP A 81 -4.51 -16.05 16.12
N ASN A 82 -3.77 -15.68 15.07
CA ASN A 82 -4.19 -14.88 13.93
C ASN A 82 -4.53 -13.43 14.28
N SER A 83 -4.07 -12.90 15.41
CA SER A 83 -4.20 -11.47 15.72
C SER A 83 -3.12 -10.63 15.04
N PRO A 84 -3.42 -9.40 14.58
CA PRO A 84 -2.41 -8.54 13.98
C PRO A 84 -1.25 -8.27 14.95
N LYS A 85 -0.03 -8.35 14.43
CA LYS A 85 1.18 -7.97 15.16
C LYS A 85 1.51 -6.51 14.83
N GLY A 86 1.16 -5.60 15.75
CA GLY A 86 1.29 -4.15 15.59
C GLY A 86 -0.03 -3.43 15.31
N LEU A 87 0.03 -2.13 15.02
CA LEU A 87 -1.15 -1.28 14.81
C LEU A 87 -2.06 -1.85 13.72
N TYR A 88 -3.33 -2.08 14.05
CA TYR A 88 -4.34 -2.49 13.09
C TYR A 88 -5.59 -1.64 13.20
N ILE A 89 -5.97 -1.02 12.09
CA ILE A 89 -7.14 -0.15 11.98
C ILE A 89 -8.02 -0.68 10.85
N GLU A 90 -9.29 -0.95 11.17
CA GLU A 90 -10.30 -1.36 10.21
C GLU A 90 -11.58 -0.54 10.43
N ASN A 91 -12.20 -0.07 9.35
CA ASN A 91 -13.42 0.75 9.43
C ASN A 91 -13.29 1.95 10.39
N SER A 92 -12.12 2.60 10.38
CA SER A 92 -11.77 3.71 11.29
C SER A 92 -11.76 3.36 12.79
N LYS A 93 -11.72 2.07 13.15
CA LYS A 93 -11.59 1.59 14.54
C LYS A 93 -10.22 0.96 14.74
N ILE A 94 -9.54 1.34 15.82
CA ILE A 94 -8.31 0.68 16.24
C ILE A 94 -8.72 -0.66 16.86
N LEU A 95 -8.29 -1.76 16.23
CA LEU A 95 -8.54 -3.11 16.75
C LEU A 95 -7.30 -3.74 17.40
N LYS A 96 -6.11 -3.22 17.07
CA LYS A 96 -4.84 -3.54 17.75
C LYS A 96 -4.03 -2.26 17.88
N ASN A 97 -3.51 -2.00 19.08
CA ASN A 97 -2.71 -0.80 19.36
C ASN A 97 -1.35 -0.87 18.66
N ILE A 98 -0.75 0.30 18.47
CA ILE A 98 0.63 0.42 18.03
C ILE A 98 1.58 -0.28 19.02
N ASP A 99 2.56 -0.98 18.47
CA ASP A 99 3.68 -1.51 19.24
C ASP A 99 4.79 -0.46 19.28
N THR A 100 5.08 0.03 20.49
CA THR A 100 6.13 1.05 20.74
C THR A 100 7.33 0.46 21.46
N LEU A 101 7.41 -0.87 21.58
CA LEU A 101 8.53 -1.54 22.22
C LEU A 101 9.78 -1.43 21.33
N THR A 102 10.93 -1.47 21.97
CA THR A 102 12.22 -1.67 21.31
C THR A 102 12.55 -3.16 21.31
N GLY A 103 13.19 -3.65 20.26
CA GLY A 103 13.52 -5.05 20.13
C GLY A 103 14.58 -5.32 19.07
N ASN A 104 14.78 -6.60 18.78
CA ASN A 104 15.73 -7.07 17.78
C ASN A 104 15.01 -7.51 16.50
N GLY A 105 15.68 -7.37 15.36
CA GLY A 105 15.19 -7.79 14.04
C GLY A 105 14.48 -6.68 13.27
N ASN A 106 14.09 -7.00 12.03
CA ASN A 106 13.71 -6.00 11.02
C ASN A 106 12.50 -5.12 11.38
N PHE A 107 11.62 -5.58 12.28
CA PHE A 107 10.42 -4.85 12.70
C PHE A 107 10.66 -3.80 13.79
N TYR A 108 11.83 -3.85 14.43
CA TYR A 108 12.23 -2.90 15.47
C TYR A 108 13.35 -1.97 15.00
N LEU A 109 13.68 -1.98 13.70
CA LEU A 109 14.65 -1.05 13.12
C LEU A 109 14.13 0.39 13.24
N GLN A 110 14.99 1.27 13.75
CA GLN A 110 14.70 2.68 13.93
C GLN A 110 15.50 3.53 12.92
N PRO A 111 14.95 4.64 12.40
CA PRO A 111 13.59 5.13 12.66
C PRO A 111 12.52 4.30 11.93
N ASN A 112 11.41 3.99 12.63
CA ASN A 112 10.20 3.43 12.01
C ASN A 112 9.06 4.45 12.01
N GLY A 113 8.07 4.26 11.13
CA GLY A 113 6.98 5.20 10.95
C GLY A 113 5.70 4.54 10.43
N ILE A 114 4.61 5.31 10.45
CA ILE A 114 3.28 4.88 10.05
C ILE A 114 2.91 5.59 8.76
N PHE A 115 2.75 4.83 7.69
CA PHE A 115 2.12 5.30 6.47
C PHE A 115 0.61 5.04 6.53
N TYR A 116 -0.22 6.04 6.26
CA TYR A 116 -1.68 5.90 6.37
C TYR A 116 -2.46 6.71 5.34
N LEU A 117 -3.68 6.24 5.08
CA LEU A 117 -4.71 6.93 4.31
C LEU A 117 -5.70 7.60 5.26
N THR A 118 -5.95 8.89 5.05
CA THR A 118 -7.01 9.63 5.75
C THR A 118 -8.39 9.27 5.20
N LYS A 119 -9.45 9.61 5.95
CA LYS A 119 -10.84 9.48 5.47
C LYS A 119 -11.11 10.21 4.15
N SER A 120 -10.36 11.27 3.86
CA SER A 120 -10.43 12.02 2.62
C SER A 120 -9.63 11.41 1.45
N GLY A 121 -9.07 10.20 1.62
CA GLY A 121 -8.23 9.54 0.62
C GLY A 121 -6.84 10.18 0.43
N ARG A 122 -6.42 11.08 1.32
CA ARG A 122 -5.06 11.64 1.33
C ARG A 122 -4.08 10.70 2.01
N ILE A 123 -2.88 10.61 1.47
CA ILE A 123 -1.75 9.85 1.99
C ILE A 123 -0.96 10.72 2.98
N LYS A 124 -0.57 10.14 4.12
CA LYS A 124 0.26 10.78 5.15
C LYS A 124 1.27 9.79 5.74
N TYR A 125 2.33 10.35 6.35
CA TYR A 125 3.30 9.63 7.15
C TYR A 125 3.35 10.23 8.57
N TYR A 126 3.61 9.40 9.56
CA TYR A 126 3.91 9.78 10.95
C TYR A 126 5.19 9.08 11.38
#